data_AF-A0A0C3AHS0-F1
#
_entry.id   AF-A0A0C3AHS0-F1
#
_cell.length_a   1.000
_cell.length_b   1.000
_cell.length_c   1.000
_cell.angle_alpha   90.00
_cell.angle_beta   90.00
_cell.angle_gamma   90.00
#
_symmetry.space_group_name_H-M   'P 1'
#
loop_
_entity.id
_entity.type
_entity.pdbx_description
1 polymer ?
#
loop_
_entity_poly.entity_id
_entity_poly.type
_entity_poly.pdbx_seq_one_letter_code
_entity_poly.pdbx_strand_id
1 'polypeptide(L)'
;HQLPIIGGVAPTEEFAASWRARTDARIKRFCALNRAGNALCAWHDSRRERRAYPPRQAPPGYLNCGCTEEEALFEESLARHGVGSYHPGEMVRMDPALRNPLLKLLERRFGYVDGDFERDPASGLWVDGEGSELWETILPSGKPPVSGGRKR
;
A
#
# COMPACT_ATOMS: atom_id res chain seq x y z
N HIS A 1 -3.38 -9.44 15.77
CA HIS A 1 -2.24 -8.66 15.26
C HIS A 1 -1.99 -7.49 16.20
N GLN A 2 -0.83 -7.49 16.87
CA GLN A 2 -0.46 -6.45 17.84
C GLN A 2 0.19 -5.29 17.10
N LEU A 3 -0.28 -4.06 17.35
CA LEU A 3 0.23 -2.87 16.69
C LEU A 3 1.67 -2.59 17.14
N PRO A 4 2.56 -2.17 16.23
CA PRO A 4 3.94 -1.87 16.58
C PRO A 4 4.01 -0.70 17.58
N ILE A 5 4.94 -0.79 18.52
CA ILE A 5 5.20 0.24 19.54
C ILE A 5 5.94 1.41 18.87
N ILE A 6 5.36 2.61 18.97
CA ILE A 6 5.82 3.84 18.30
C ILE A 6 6.71 4.60 19.27
N GLY A 7 8.04 4.66 19.08
CA GLY A 7 8.89 5.52 19.92
C GLY A 7 8.75 5.32 21.45
N GLY A 8 8.22 4.17 21.90
CA GLY A 8 7.89 3.88 23.29
C GLY A 8 6.44 4.14 23.74
N VAL A 9 5.55 4.69 22.90
CA VAL A 9 4.14 4.97 23.21
C VAL A 9 3.22 4.15 22.31
N ALA A 10 2.24 3.47 22.91
CA ALA A 10 1.24 2.71 22.15
C ALA A 10 0.29 3.67 21.42
N PRO A 11 -0.10 3.38 20.16
CA PRO A 11 -1.08 4.18 19.46
C PRO A 11 -2.40 4.23 20.22
N THR A 12 -3.09 5.38 20.19
CA THR A 12 -4.44 5.49 20.75
C THR A 12 -5.40 4.56 20.00
N GLU A 13 -6.48 4.15 20.66
CA GLU A 13 -7.48 3.27 20.03
C GLU A 13 -8.12 3.91 18.79
N GLU A 14 -8.31 5.23 18.83
CA GLU A 14 -8.79 6.04 17.71
C GLU A 14 -7.82 5.98 16.52
N PHE A 15 -6.51 6.15 16.76
CA PHE A 15 -5.52 6.05 15.70
C PHE A 15 -5.43 4.64 15.13
N ALA A 16 -5.49 3.62 15.99
CA ALA A 16 -5.54 2.23 15.56
C ALA A 16 -6.77 1.92 14.68
N ALA A 17 -7.92 2.51 15.00
CA ALA A 17 -9.14 2.38 14.20
C ALA A 17 -8.98 3.08 12.84
N SER A 18 -8.45 4.31 12.83
CA SER A 18 -8.14 5.03 11.60
C SER A 18 -7.15 4.26 10.72
N TRP A 19 -6.14 3.62 11.32
CA TRP A 19 -5.21 2.76 10.59
C TRP A 19 -5.89 1.61 9.88
N ARG A 20 -6.68 0.82 10.61
CA ARG A 20 -7.40 -0.31 10.02
C ARG A 20 -8.32 0.17 8.89
N ALA A 21 -9.08 1.24 9.12
CA ALA A 21 -9.97 1.82 8.13
C ALA A 21 -9.22 2.27 6.86
N ARG A 22 -8.06 2.91 7.03
CA ARG A 22 -7.17 3.29 5.93
C ARG A 22 -6.68 2.08 5.14
N THR A 23 -6.13 1.07 5.80
CA THR A 23 -5.63 -0.15 5.15
C THR A 23 -6.75 -0.88 4.41
N ASP A 24 -7.92 -1.03 5.03
CA ASP A 24 -9.09 -1.66 4.41
C ASP A 24 -9.56 -0.90 3.16
N ALA A 25 -9.58 0.44 3.23
CA ALA A 25 -9.92 1.28 2.08
C ALA A 25 -8.92 1.10 0.94
N ARG A 26 -7.62 1.02 1.25
CA ARG A 26 -6.57 0.77 0.24
C ARG A 26 -6.67 -0.64 -0.35
N ILE A 27 -6.98 -1.67 0.43
CA ILE A 27 -7.23 -3.04 -0.08
C ILE A 27 -8.40 -3.02 -1.06
N LYS A 28 -9.54 -2.43 -0.67
CA LYS A 28 -10.71 -2.28 -1.55
C LYS A 28 -10.37 -1.49 -2.83
N ARG A 29 -9.41 -0.57 -2.77
CA ARG A 29 -9.01 0.27 -3.90
C ARG A 29 -8.07 -0.41 -4.88
N PHE A 30 -7.05 -1.11 -4.37
CA PHE A 30 -5.92 -1.60 -5.17
C PHE A 30 -5.95 -3.12 -5.38
N CYS A 31 -6.70 -3.85 -4.55
CA CYS A 31 -6.77 -5.30 -4.55
C CYS A 31 -8.14 -5.82 -5.01
N ALA A 32 -9.08 -4.94 -5.39
CA ALA A 32 -10.41 -5.35 -5.81
C ALA A 32 -10.41 -6.11 -7.15
N LEU A 33 -11.34 -7.06 -7.27
CA LEU A 33 -11.60 -7.77 -8.50
C LEU A 33 -12.18 -6.84 -9.57
N ASN A 34 -11.65 -6.92 -10.78
CA ASN A 34 -12.26 -6.32 -11.95
C ASN A 34 -13.50 -7.12 -12.42
N ARG A 35 -14.18 -6.64 -13.47
CA ARG A 35 -15.37 -7.30 -14.05
C ARG A 35 -15.11 -8.75 -14.47
N ALA A 36 -13.90 -9.06 -14.92
CA ALA A 36 -13.49 -10.41 -15.30
C ALA A 36 -13.16 -11.30 -14.10
N GLY A 37 -13.27 -10.79 -12.87
CA GLY A 37 -12.97 -11.54 -11.65
C GLY A 37 -11.48 -11.65 -11.34
N ASN A 38 -10.65 -10.70 -11.80
CA ASN A 38 -9.22 -10.70 -11.53
C ASN A 38 -8.81 -9.48 -10.69
N ALA A 39 -7.92 -9.69 -9.73
CA ALA A 39 -7.15 -8.65 -9.07
C ALA A 39 -5.65 -8.91 -9.34
N LEU A 40 -4.93 -7.88 -9.76
CA LEU A 40 -3.50 -7.95 -10.07
C LEU A 40 -2.83 -6.74 -9.42
N CYS A 41 -1.61 -6.90 -8.92
CA CYS A 41 -0.83 -5.74 -8.49
C CYS A 41 -0.48 -4.88 -9.72
N ALA A 42 -0.20 -3.59 -9.51
CA ALA A 42 -0.05 -2.65 -10.61
C ALA A 42 1.09 -3.04 -11.57
N TRP A 43 2.19 -3.58 -11.05
CA TRP A 43 3.31 -4.07 -11.85
C TRP A 43 2.90 -5.20 -12.80
N HIS A 44 2.26 -6.25 -12.30
CA HIS A 44 1.84 -7.39 -13.10
C HIS A 44 0.77 -7.01 -14.12
N ASP A 45 -0.16 -6.13 -13.76
CA ASP A 45 -1.19 -5.64 -14.68
C ASP A 45 -0.57 -4.82 -15.84
N SER A 46 0.36 -3.92 -15.53
CA SER A 46 1.03 -3.07 -16.54
C SER A 46 1.82 -3.87 -17.58
N ARG A 47 2.35 -5.04 -17.19
CA ARG A 47 3.15 -5.92 -18.04
C ARG A 47 2.36 -7.08 -18.64
N ARG A 48 1.06 -7.19 -18.31
CA ARG A 48 0.18 -8.30 -18.74
C ARG A 48 0.77 -9.67 -18.41
N GLU A 49 1.38 -9.76 -17.23
CA GLU A 49 2.01 -10.98 -16.75
C GLU A 49 1.00 -12.11 -16.55
N ARG A 50 1.51 -13.34 -16.53
CA ARG A 50 0.65 -14.51 -16.28
C ARG A 50 0.15 -14.51 -14.85
N ARG A 51 -1.09 -14.95 -14.70
CA ARG A 51 -1.78 -15.06 -13.40
C ARG A 51 -1.32 -16.36 -12.74
N ALA A 52 -1.10 -16.31 -11.43
CA ALA A 52 -0.87 -17.47 -10.60
C ALA A 52 -2.19 -18.23 -10.30
N TYR A 53 -3.30 -17.49 -10.15
CA TYR A 53 -4.62 -18.05 -9.84
C TYR A 53 -5.67 -17.69 -10.90
N PRO A 54 -6.57 -18.62 -11.26
CA PRO A 54 -7.71 -18.32 -12.15
C PRO A 54 -8.63 -17.23 -11.57
N PRO A 55 -9.48 -16.59 -12.41
CA PRO A 55 -10.40 -15.57 -11.94
C PRO A 55 -11.28 -16.04 -10.76
N ARG A 56 -11.41 -15.20 -9.73
CA ARG A 56 -12.15 -15.47 -8.46
C ARG A 56 -11.62 -16.64 -7.63
N GLN A 57 -10.42 -17.16 -7.94
CA GLN A 57 -9.82 -18.30 -7.24
C GLN A 57 -8.52 -17.95 -6.50
N ALA A 58 -8.19 -16.67 -6.33
CA ALA A 58 -7.08 -16.28 -5.46
C ALA A 58 -7.45 -16.56 -3.99
N PRO A 59 -6.53 -17.11 -3.17
CA PRO A 59 -6.76 -17.27 -1.73
C PRO A 59 -7.03 -15.93 -1.01
N PRO A 60 -7.69 -15.92 0.16
CA PRO A 60 -7.82 -14.70 0.97
C PRO A 60 -6.46 -14.08 1.28
N GLY A 61 -6.33 -12.76 1.11
CA GLY A 61 -5.07 -12.02 1.26
C GLY A 61 -4.14 -12.06 0.05
N TYR A 62 -4.53 -12.73 -1.05
CA TYR A 62 -3.74 -12.85 -2.28
C TYR A 62 -4.49 -12.30 -3.49
N LEU A 63 -3.72 -11.78 -4.45
CA LEU A 63 -4.18 -11.36 -5.77
C LEU A 63 -4.03 -12.50 -6.79
N ASN A 64 -4.72 -12.44 -7.91
CA ASN A 64 -4.60 -13.42 -9.00
C ASN A 64 -3.19 -13.50 -9.60
N CYS A 65 -2.36 -12.46 -9.45
CA CYS A 65 -0.95 -12.48 -9.86
C CYS A 65 -0.02 -13.22 -8.88
N GLY A 66 -0.52 -13.67 -7.72
CA GLY A 66 0.29 -14.34 -6.69
C GLY A 66 0.87 -13.40 -5.63
N CYS A 67 0.81 -12.08 -5.82
CA CYS A 67 1.19 -11.12 -4.78
C CYS A 67 0.19 -11.11 -3.63
N THR A 68 0.66 -10.81 -2.42
CA THR A 68 -0.24 -10.54 -1.29
C THR A 68 -0.82 -9.13 -1.37
N GLU A 69 -1.88 -8.88 -0.61
CA GLU A 69 -2.44 -7.54 -0.44
C GLU A 69 -1.37 -6.58 0.11
N GLU A 70 -0.58 -7.00 1.10
CA GLU A 70 0.49 -6.16 1.67
C GLU A 70 1.56 -5.81 0.64
N GLU A 71 1.94 -6.75 -0.23
CA GLU A 71 2.90 -6.48 -1.31
C GLU A 71 2.37 -5.45 -2.31
N ALA A 72 1.08 -5.50 -2.64
CA ALA A 72 0.43 -4.55 -3.53
C ALA A 72 0.28 -3.16 -2.89
N LEU A 73 -0.07 -3.10 -1.60
CA LEU A 73 -0.10 -1.84 -0.85
C LEU A 73 1.29 -1.21 -0.74
N PHE A 74 2.31 -2.03 -0.48
CA PHE A 74 3.70 -1.57 -0.42
C PHE A 74 4.18 -1.04 -1.77
N GLU A 75 3.86 -1.74 -2.88
CA GLU A 75 4.12 -1.24 -4.25
C GLU A 75 3.49 0.13 -4.48
N GLU A 76 2.27 0.32 -3.98
CA GLU A 76 1.56 1.58 -4.10
C GLU A 76 2.24 2.70 -3.33
N SER A 77 2.57 2.44 -2.08
CA SER A 77 3.31 3.36 -1.21
C SER A 77 4.66 3.74 -1.83
N LEU A 78 5.47 2.79 -2.32
CA LEU A 78 6.75 3.10 -2.97
C LEU A 78 6.58 4.06 -4.15
N ALA A 79 5.62 3.79 -5.04
CA ALA A 79 5.44 4.62 -6.22
C ALA A 79 4.93 6.03 -5.89
N ARG A 80 4.06 6.18 -4.88
CA ARG A 80 3.61 7.50 -4.42
C ARG A 80 4.76 8.36 -3.91
N HIS A 81 5.73 7.73 -3.26
CA HIS A 81 6.94 8.40 -2.75
C HIS A 81 8.09 8.42 -3.77
N GLY A 82 7.82 8.14 -5.05
CA GLY A 82 8.80 8.21 -6.13
C GLY A 82 9.90 7.14 -6.06
N VAL A 83 9.73 6.09 -5.25
CA VAL A 83 10.71 5.00 -5.11
C VAL A 83 10.51 3.99 -6.24
N GLY A 84 11.59 3.68 -6.95
CA GLY A 84 11.59 2.77 -8.10
C GLY A 84 11.63 3.47 -9.46
N SER A 85 11.39 4.79 -9.49
CA SER A 85 11.53 5.63 -10.68
C SER A 85 12.98 6.10 -10.87
N TYR A 86 13.54 5.88 -12.06
CA TYR A 86 14.89 6.31 -12.42
C TYR A 86 14.93 7.70 -13.07
N HIS A 87 13.80 8.16 -13.64
CA HIS A 87 13.68 9.48 -14.27
C HIS A 87 12.60 10.34 -13.58
N PRO A 88 12.85 11.66 -13.44
CA PRO A 88 11.84 12.58 -12.93
C PRO A 88 10.55 12.53 -13.75
N GLY A 89 9.40 12.38 -13.08
CA GLY A 89 8.08 12.36 -13.72
C GLY A 89 7.61 10.99 -14.21
N GLU A 90 8.48 9.98 -14.23
CA GLU A 90 8.05 8.59 -14.44
C GLU A 90 7.56 7.99 -13.13
N MET A 91 6.48 7.22 -13.17
CA MET A 91 6.07 6.33 -12.07
C MET A 91 6.38 4.91 -12.49
N VAL A 92 7.61 4.46 -12.25
CA VAL A 92 8.00 3.08 -12.50
C VAL A 92 7.63 2.26 -11.28
N ARG A 93 6.77 1.27 -11.49
CA ARG A 93 6.48 0.27 -10.46
C ARG A 93 7.68 -0.65 -10.30
N MET A 94 8.13 -0.82 -9.06
CA MET A 94 9.27 -1.67 -8.74
C MET A 94 8.94 -3.14 -8.98
N ASP A 95 9.89 -3.88 -9.57
CA ASP A 95 9.76 -5.31 -9.83
C ASP A 95 9.52 -6.10 -8.53
N PRO A 96 8.55 -7.04 -8.48
CA PRO A 96 8.32 -7.92 -7.33
C PRO A 96 9.58 -8.61 -6.79
N ALA A 97 10.52 -8.99 -7.65
CA ALA A 97 11.78 -9.61 -7.26
C ALA A 97 12.70 -8.69 -6.44
N LEU A 98 12.55 -7.37 -6.58
CA LEU A 98 13.28 -6.39 -5.76
C LEU A 98 12.40 -5.85 -4.62
N ARG A 99 11.12 -5.58 -4.91
CA ARG A 99 10.14 -5.03 -3.98
C ARG A 99 9.87 -5.97 -2.80
N ASN A 100 9.63 -7.25 -3.04
CA ASN A 100 9.21 -8.18 -1.99
C ASN A 100 10.32 -8.42 -0.95
N PRO A 101 11.60 -8.62 -1.34
CA PRO A 101 12.70 -8.65 -0.38
C PRO A 101 12.85 -7.35 0.42
N LEU A 102 12.64 -6.19 -0.21
CA LEU A 102 12.66 -4.90 0.48
C LEU A 102 11.56 -4.81 1.54
N LEU A 103 10.32 -5.19 1.21
CA LEU A 103 9.22 -5.26 2.18
C LEU A 103 9.60 -6.15 3.37
N LYS A 104 10.08 -7.37 3.11
CA LYS A 104 10.46 -8.33 4.15
C LYS A 104 11.63 -7.84 5.01
N LEU A 105 12.54 -7.04 4.45
CA LEU A 105 13.60 -6.38 5.20
C LEU A 105 13.02 -5.31 6.13
N LEU A 106 12.15 -4.45 5.63
CA LEU A 106 11.55 -3.35 6.41
C LEU A 106 10.64 -3.88 7.52
N GLU A 107 9.81 -4.89 7.24
CA GLU A 107 9.00 -5.59 8.25
C GLU A 107 9.90 -6.14 9.37
N ARG A 108 10.99 -6.82 9.02
CA ARG A 108 11.86 -7.48 10.00
C ARG A 108 12.71 -6.51 10.82
N ARG A 109 13.24 -5.47 10.18
CA ARG A 109 14.20 -4.55 10.80
C ARG A 109 13.52 -3.39 11.52
N PHE A 110 12.37 -2.97 11.02
CA PHE A 110 11.70 -1.76 11.47
C PHE A 110 10.24 -1.98 11.86
N GLY A 111 9.72 -3.20 11.74
CA GLY A 111 8.31 -3.48 12.04
C GLY A 111 7.36 -2.80 11.06
N TYR A 112 7.81 -2.56 9.82
CA TYR A 112 7.04 -1.83 8.80
C TYR A 112 5.63 -2.40 8.63
N VAL A 113 4.66 -1.49 8.57
CA VAL A 113 3.26 -1.76 8.29
C VAL A 113 2.71 -0.74 7.28
N ASP A 114 1.64 -1.12 6.57
CA ASP A 114 0.96 -0.27 5.60
C ASP A 114 0.61 1.10 6.19
N GLY A 115 1.13 2.19 5.62
CA GLY A 115 0.90 3.55 6.13
C GLY A 115 2.10 4.19 6.81
N ASP A 116 3.17 3.44 7.12
CA ASP A 116 4.33 4.01 7.83
C ASP A 116 5.04 5.15 7.08
N PHE A 117 4.98 5.19 5.75
CA PHE A 117 5.55 6.30 4.97
C PHE A 117 4.72 7.58 5.05
N GLU A 118 3.45 7.48 5.46
CA GLU A 118 2.52 8.58 5.56
C GLU A 118 2.32 9.05 7.01
N ARG A 119 3.26 8.71 7.88
CA ARG A 119 3.27 9.12 9.28
C ARG A 119 4.29 10.21 9.53
N ASP A 120 3.92 11.13 10.41
CA ASP A 120 4.85 12.09 10.93
C ASP A 120 5.79 11.40 11.95
N PRO A 121 7.12 11.40 11.74
CA PRO A 121 8.05 10.69 12.62
C PRO A 121 8.11 11.25 14.05
N ALA A 122 7.72 12.51 14.27
CA ALA A 122 7.81 13.16 15.57
C ALA A 122 6.58 12.89 16.45
N SER A 123 5.38 12.99 15.87
CA SER A 123 4.10 12.78 16.56
C SER A 123 3.58 11.36 16.46
N GLY A 124 4.02 10.60 15.45
CA GLY A 124 3.53 9.26 15.16
C GLY A 124 2.13 9.20 14.53
N LEU A 125 1.49 10.35 14.30
CA LEU A 125 0.18 10.50 13.68
C LEU A 125 0.29 10.49 12.14
N TRP A 126 -0.85 10.49 11.46
CA TRP A 126 -0.90 10.69 10.01
C TRP A 126 -0.33 12.06 9.65
N VAL A 127 0.41 12.13 8.55
CA VAL A 127 0.64 13.41 7.87
C VAL A 127 -0.71 13.96 7.41
N ASP A 128 -0.85 15.29 7.39
CA ASP A 128 -2.08 15.97 7.00
C ASP A 128 -2.68 15.39 5.72
N GLY A 129 -3.93 14.93 5.81
CA GLY A 129 -4.67 14.36 4.69
C GLY A 129 -4.34 12.90 4.36
N GLU A 130 -3.49 12.19 5.11
CA GLU A 130 -3.15 10.78 4.82
C GLU A 130 -3.93 9.74 5.66
N GLY A 131 -4.81 10.19 6.55
CA GLY A 131 -5.66 9.35 7.37
C GLY A 131 -6.77 8.63 6.59
N SER A 132 -7.58 7.82 7.29
CA SER A 132 -8.65 7.01 6.68
C SER A 132 -9.65 7.80 5.84
N GLU A 133 -10.01 9.02 6.28
CA GLU A 133 -11.00 9.88 5.63
C GLU A 133 -10.69 10.15 4.16
N LEU A 134 -9.41 10.36 3.83
CA LEU A 134 -8.96 10.52 2.44
C LEU A 134 -9.26 9.26 1.63
N TRP A 135 -8.89 8.11 2.16
CA TRP A 135 -8.92 6.85 1.43
C TRP A 135 -10.32 6.28 1.29
N GLU A 136 -11.21 6.56 2.24
CA GLU A 136 -12.62 6.19 2.18
C GLU A 136 -13.42 7.05 1.18
N THR A 137 -12.99 8.30 0.95
CA THR A 137 -13.67 9.22 0.02
C THR A 137 -13.19 9.10 -1.42
N ILE A 138 -11.99 8.60 -1.66
CA ILE A 138 -11.48 8.36 -3.02
C ILE A 138 -12.24 7.18 -3.64
N LEU A 139 -13.01 7.47 -4.70
CA LEU A 139 -13.70 6.43 -5.46
C LEU A 139 -12.71 5.37 -5.99
N PRO A 140 -13.12 4.09 -6.09
CA PRO A 140 -12.33 3.01 -6.66
C PRO A 140 -11.85 3.21 -8.11
N SER A 141 -12.27 4.29 -8.76
CA SER A 141 -11.88 4.68 -10.12
C SER A 141 -11.10 6.00 -10.17
N GLY A 142 -10.96 6.74 -9.05
CA GLY A 142 -10.22 8.00 -8.97
C GLY A 142 -8.71 7.79 -8.86
N LYS A 143 -7.89 8.67 -9.46
CA LYS A 143 -6.43 8.63 -9.25
C LYS A 143 -6.14 8.81 -7.75
N PRO A 144 -5.28 7.96 -7.14
CA PRO A 144 -4.86 8.22 -5.77
C PRO A 144 -4.12 9.57 -5.71
N PRO A 145 -4.24 10.30 -4.60
CA PRO A 145 -3.50 11.52 -4.40
C PRO A 145 -2.00 11.19 -4.44
N VAL A 146 -1.23 12.05 -5.09
CA VAL A 146 0.23 12.01 -4.97
C VAL A 146 0.53 12.39 -3.53
N SER A 147 1.41 11.66 -2.84
CA SER A 147 1.79 12.06 -1.48
C SER A 147 2.33 13.49 -1.56
N GLY A 148 1.83 14.35 -0.67
CA GLY A 148 2.17 15.76 -0.66
C GLY A 148 3.67 15.92 -0.49
N GLY A 149 4.40 16.14 -1.58
CA GLY A 149 5.76 16.62 -1.50
C GLY A 149 5.72 17.88 -0.65
N ARG A 150 6.49 17.90 0.46
CA ARG A 150 6.68 19.10 1.27
C ARG A 150 6.89 20.26 0.31
N LYS A 151 5.93 21.20 0.26
CA LYS A 151 6.18 22.50 -0.35
C LYS A 151 7.35 23.07 0.45
N ARG A 152 8.52 23.09 -0.19
CA ARG A 152 9.68 23.82 0.31
C ARG A 152 9.37 25.30 0.28
#